data_AF-A0A258V4M7-F1
#
_entry.id   AF-A0A258V4M7-F1
#
_cell.length_a   1.000
_cell.length_b   1.000
_cell.length_c   1.000
_cell.angle_alpha   90.00
_cell.angle_beta   90.00
_cell.angle_gamma   90.00
#
_symmetry.space_group_name_H-M   'P 1'
#
loop_
_entity.id
_entity.type
_entity.pdbx_description
1 polymer ?
#
loop_
_entity_poly.entity_id
_entity_poly.type
_entity_poly.pdbx_seq_one_letter_code
_entity_poly.pdbx_strand_id
1 'polypeptide(L)'
;MSGITEEDSDAAWQDAGLAAVQSFAGELRGLHRSNPWPNIPILPQAMAYLMTELWDRGFTQTQIREGFEAALAELPQYTLGDEVRS
;
A
#
# COMPACT_ATOMS: atom_id res chain seq x y z
N MET A 1 12.41 -18.57 -29.31
CA MET A 1 11.17 -18.01 -28.75
C MET A 1 10.88 -18.80 -27.48
N SER A 2 11.39 -18.36 -26.33
CA SER A 2 10.96 -18.92 -25.05
C SER A 2 9.57 -18.38 -24.78
N GLY A 3 8.57 -19.28 -24.73
CA GLY A 3 7.23 -18.92 -24.31
C GLY A 3 7.24 -18.64 -22.82
N ILE A 4 6.69 -17.48 -22.43
CA ILE A 4 6.38 -17.17 -21.05
C ILE A 4 5.38 -18.24 -20.57
N THR A 5 5.71 -18.96 -19.51
CA THR A 5 4.80 -19.94 -18.89
C THR A 5 3.77 -19.20 -18.02
N GLU A 6 2.67 -19.85 -17.67
CA GLU A 6 1.68 -19.27 -16.75
C GLU A 6 2.30 -18.92 -15.38
N GLU A 7 3.22 -19.76 -14.88
CA GLU A 7 3.99 -19.51 -13.66
C GLU A 7 4.84 -18.24 -13.74
N ASP A 8 5.49 -17.99 -14.90
CA ASP A 8 6.26 -16.76 -15.12
C ASP A 8 5.33 -15.52 -15.14
N SER A 9 4.10 -15.66 -15.63
CA SER A 9 3.13 -14.56 -15.67
C SER A 9 2.52 -14.22 -14.32
N ASP A 10 2.24 -15.24 -13.49
CA ASP A 10 1.72 -15.05 -12.13
C ASP A 10 2.76 -14.39 -11.23
N ALA A 11 4.02 -14.82 -11.33
CA ALA A 11 5.12 -14.19 -10.60
C ALA A 11 5.30 -12.72 -11.01
N ALA A 12 5.29 -12.42 -12.31
CA ALA A 12 5.40 -11.06 -12.80
C ALA A 12 4.23 -10.16 -12.33
N TRP A 13 3.01 -10.70 -12.25
CA TRP A 13 1.86 -9.99 -11.73
C TRP A 13 2.01 -9.68 -10.23
N GLN A 14 2.45 -10.66 -9.43
CA GLN A 14 2.69 -10.48 -7.99
C GLN A 14 3.77 -9.44 -7.73
N ASP A 15 4.89 -9.52 -8.45
CA ASP A 15 6.00 -8.57 -8.35
C ASP A 15 5.57 -7.15 -8.71
N ALA A 16 4.77 -6.99 -9.77
CA ALA A 16 4.25 -5.69 -10.17
C ALA A 16 3.33 -5.08 -9.10
N GLY A 17 2.46 -5.90 -8.49
CA GLY A 17 1.61 -5.48 -7.38
C GLY A 17 2.42 -5.01 -6.17
N LEU A 18 3.42 -5.79 -5.76
CA LEU A 18 4.28 -5.44 -4.63
C LEU A 18 5.10 -4.17 -4.91
N ALA A 19 5.65 -4.02 -6.12
CA ALA A 19 6.43 -2.85 -6.52
C ALA A 19 5.60 -1.55 -6.45
N ALA A 20 4.32 -1.60 -6.84
CA ALA A 20 3.42 -0.46 -6.73
C ALA A 20 3.21 -0.03 -5.26
N VAL A 21 2.99 -0.99 -4.36
CA VAL A 21 2.80 -0.73 -2.92
C VAL A 21 4.09 -0.16 -2.29
N GLN A 22 5.24 -0.74 -2.61
CA GLN A 22 6.55 -0.26 -2.13
C GLN A 22 6.83 1.17 -2.58
N SER A 23 6.53 1.49 -3.84
CA SER A 23 6.71 2.83 -4.39
C SER A 23 5.84 3.86 -3.67
N PHE A 24 4.55 3.57 -3.50
CA PHE A 24 3.63 4.43 -2.74
C PHE A 24 4.11 4.66 -1.30
N ALA A 25 4.49 3.60 -0.58
CA ALA A 25 4.94 3.69 0.80
C ALA A 25 6.25 4.49 0.93
N GLY A 26 7.19 4.30 -0.01
CA GLY A 26 8.45 5.02 -0.06
C GLY A 26 8.26 6.53 -0.26
N GLU A 27 7.49 6.92 -1.26
CA GLU A 27 7.18 8.33 -1.55
C GLU A 27 6.48 9.00 -0.37
N LEU A 28 5.48 8.35 0.22
CA LEU A 28 4.76 8.87 1.37
C LEU A 28 5.68 9.07 2.59
N ARG A 29 6.59 8.13 2.86
CA ARG A 29 7.57 8.27 3.94
C ARG A 29 8.56 9.40 3.66
N GLY A 30 8.95 9.60 2.41
CA GLY A 30 9.75 10.72 1.95
C GLY A 30 9.08 12.05 2.27
N LEU A 31 7.83 12.22 1.83
CA LEU A 31 7.01 13.41 2.09
C LEU A 31 6.81 13.67 3.58
N HIS A 32 6.55 12.61 4.36
CA HIS A 32 6.42 12.74 5.82
C HIS A 32 7.70 13.29 6.47
N ARG A 33 8.87 12.79 6.04
CA ARG A 33 10.17 13.25 6.56
C ARG A 33 10.53 14.66 6.11
N SER A 34 10.13 15.06 4.90
CA SER A 34 10.41 16.39 4.34
C SER A 34 9.31 17.41 4.61
N ASN A 35 8.29 17.07 5.42
CA ASN A 35 7.13 17.92 5.64
C ASN A 35 7.54 19.26 6.28
N PRO A 36 7.34 20.40 5.59
CA PRO A 36 7.70 21.71 6.15
C PRO A 36 6.72 22.18 7.23
N TRP A 37 5.58 21.51 7.40
CA TRP A 37 4.54 21.86 8.36
C TRP A 37 4.35 20.75 9.41
N PRO A 38 5.07 20.81 10.55
CA PRO A 38 5.06 19.72 11.54
C PRO A 38 3.69 19.46 12.18
N ASN A 39 2.78 20.44 12.12
CA ASN A 39 1.43 20.34 12.67
C ASN A 39 0.42 19.70 11.70
N ILE A 40 0.82 19.39 10.48
CA ILE A 40 -0.04 18.76 9.47
C ILE A 40 0.31 17.27 9.42
N PRO A 41 -0.52 16.37 9.99
CA PRO A 41 -0.26 14.95 9.92
C PRO A 41 -0.50 14.45 8.49
N ILE A 42 0.57 14.06 7.80
CA ILE A 42 0.52 13.61 6.40
C ILE A 42 -0.22 12.28 6.24
N LEU A 43 -0.07 11.35 7.19
CA LEU A 43 -0.58 9.99 7.06
C LEU A 43 -2.12 9.92 6.94
N PRO A 44 -2.92 10.59 7.80
CA PRO A 44 -4.38 10.61 7.64
C PRO A 44 -4.83 11.17 6.29
N GLN A 45 -4.19 12.23 5.81
CA GLN A 45 -4.51 12.86 4.54
C GLN A 45 -4.18 11.93 3.37
N ALA A 46 -3.02 11.28 3.39
CA ALA A 46 -2.63 10.33 2.36
C ALA A 46 -3.55 9.11 2.31
N MET A 47 -4.03 8.63 3.46
CA MET A 47 -5.02 7.55 3.49
C MET A 47 -6.35 7.97 2.88
N ALA A 48 -6.82 9.21 3.14
CA ALA A 48 -8.00 9.74 2.49
C ALA A 48 -7.84 9.79 0.96
N TYR A 49 -6.70 10.29 0.47
CA TYR A 49 -6.40 10.33 -0.97
C TYR A 49 -6.33 8.94 -1.59
N LEU A 50 -5.66 7.98 -0.94
CA LEU A 50 -5.61 6.60 -1.41
C LEU A 50 -7.01 6.00 -1.55
N MET A 51 -7.87 6.18 -0.54
CA MET A 51 -9.24 5.66 -0.57
C MET A 51 -10.06 6.30 -1.69
N THR A 52 -9.90 7.60 -1.94
CA THR A 52 -10.54 8.29 -3.07
C THR A 52 -10.05 7.76 -4.42
N GLU A 53 -8.73 7.61 -4.60
CA GLU A 53 -8.14 7.11 -5.86
C GLU A 53 -8.54 5.66 -6.16
N LEU A 54 -8.69 4.82 -5.13
CA LEU A 54 -9.24 3.47 -5.26
C LEU A 54 -10.71 3.52 -5.70
N TRP A 55 -11.51 4.38 -5.08
CA TRP A 55 -12.91 4.56 -5.46
C TRP A 55 -13.05 5.05 -6.91
N ASP A 56 -12.23 6.02 -7.33
CA ASP A 56 -12.19 6.53 -8.71
C ASP A 56 -11.81 5.45 -9.73
N ARG A 57 -11.10 4.40 -9.31
CA ARG A 57 -10.71 3.25 -10.13
C ARG A 57 -11.68 2.07 -10.05
N GLY A 58 -12.85 2.28 -9.47
CA GLY A 58 -13.95 1.32 -9.50
C GLY A 58 -13.99 0.35 -8.32
N PHE A 59 -13.17 0.54 -7.29
CA PHE A 59 -13.35 -0.20 -6.04
C PHE A 59 -14.55 0.37 -5.26
N THR A 60 -15.39 -0.52 -4.75
CA THR A 60 -16.50 -0.12 -3.88
C THR A 60 -16.00 0.26 -2.49
N GLN A 61 -16.76 1.09 -1.77
CA GLN A 61 -16.45 1.42 -0.37
C GLN A 61 -16.38 0.16 0.51
N THR A 62 -17.19 -0.86 0.21
CA THR A 62 -17.15 -2.16 0.90
C THR A 62 -15.80 -2.85 0.69
N GLN A 63 -15.35 -3.00 -0.57
CA GLN A 63 -14.05 -3.61 -0.87
C GLN A 63 -12.88 -2.85 -0.24
N ILE A 64 -12.93 -1.51 -0.25
CA ILE A 64 -11.89 -0.67 0.37
C ILE A 64 -11.86 -0.90 1.88
N ARG A 65 -13.02 -0.93 2.54
CA ARG A 65 -13.12 -1.18 3.98
C ARG A 65 -12.62 -2.57 4.35
N GLU A 66 -13.15 -3.60 3.70
CA GLU A 66 -12.79 -5.00 3.97
C GLU A 66 -11.29 -5.25 3.75
N GLY A 67 -10.73 -4.71 2.66
CA GLY A 67 -9.30 -4.81 2.39
C GLY A 67 -8.43 -4.13 3.45
N PHE A 68 -8.84 -2.95 3.92
CA PHE A 68 -8.13 -2.25 4.98
C PHE A 68 -8.22 -2.98 6.34
N GLU A 69 -9.40 -3.47 6.70
CA GLU A 69 -9.61 -4.24 7.94
C GLU A 69 -8.83 -5.55 7.94
N ALA A 70 -8.80 -6.27 6.81
CA ALA A 70 -7.99 -7.47 6.64
C ALA A 70 -6.49 -7.16 6.79
N ALA A 71 -6.00 -6.10 6.14
CA ALA A 71 -4.60 -5.70 6.26
C ALA A 71 -4.22 -5.36 7.70
N LEU A 72 -5.08 -4.64 8.45
CA LEU A 72 -4.85 -4.35 9.87
C LEU A 72 -4.78 -5.62 10.72
N ALA A 73 -5.62 -6.62 10.44
CA ALA A 73 -5.60 -7.89 11.16
C ALA A 73 -4.33 -8.71 10.86
N GLU A 74 -3.74 -8.57 9.66
CA GLU A 74 -2.51 -9.27 9.28
C GLU A 74 -1.23 -8.58 9.76
N LEU A 75 -1.23 -7.25 9.93
CA LEU A 75 -0.03 -6.47 10.31
C LEU A 75 0.79 -7.08 11.47
N PRO A 76 0.20 -7.57 12.59
CA PRO A 76 0.97 -8.17 13.68
C PRO A 76 1.86 -9.35 13.26
N GLN A 77 1.48 -10.09 12.21
CA GLN A 77 2.26 -11.20 11.67
C GLN A 77 3.58 -10.72 11.04
N TYR A 78 3.57 -9.52 10.47
CA TYR A 78 4.71 -8.94 9.78
C TYR A 78 5.58 -8.06 10.68
N THR A 79 5.01 -7.53 11.76
CA THR A 79 5.73 -6.64 12.68
C THR A 79 6.39 -7.37 13.83
N LEU A 80 5.98 -8.61 14.14
CA LEU A 80 6.48 -9.37 15.29
C LEU A 80 6.37 -8.61 16.63
N GLY A 81 5.41 -7.68 16.72
CA GLY A 81 5.21 -6.80 17.88
C GLY A 81 5.91 -5.45 17.82
N ASP A 82 6.72 -5.18 16.79
CA ASP A 82 7.35 -3.87 16.61
C ASP A 82 6.34 -2.83 16.12
N GLU A 83 6.30 -1.66 16.75
CA GLU A 83 5.52 -0.52 16.25
C GLU A 83 6.11 0.06 14.96
N VAL A 84 7.44 -0.03 14.80
CA VAL A 84 8.19 0.45 13.64
C VAL A 84 9.32 -0.52 13.32
N ARG A 85 9.42 -0.96 12.05
CA ARG A 85 10.55 -1.76 11.58
C ARG A 85 11.84 -0.93 11.66
N SER A 86 12.86 -1.46 12.36
CA SER A 86 14.21 -0.89 12.49
C SER A 86 15.16 -1.32 11.38
#